data_AF-A0A857ME70-F1
#
_entry.id   AF-A0A857ME70-F1
#
_cell.length_a   1.000
_cell.length_b   1.000
_cell.length_c   1.000
_cell.angle_alpha   90.00
_cell.angle_beta   90.00
_cell.angle_gamma   90.00
#
_symmetry.space_group_name_H-M   'P 1'
#
loop_
_entity.id
_entity.type
_entity.pdbx_description
1 polymer ?
#
loop_
_entity_poly.entity_id
_entity_poly.type
_entity_poly.pdbx_seq_one_letter_code
_entity_poly.pdbx_strand_id
1 'polypeptide(L)'
;MTGALSKVDICGVGGRSLNNAWAQGPKTYLGVATAGLPNLFLPTAPGGVAVIGNVLLNNEHNVEWISDAIAYTERTGKQRIEADEDAQDKWMTDVAGMAEKTLFQTADSWYLGANIPGKWRTFTFYIGSGYISRCTDVAANGYPGFTHP
;
A
#
# COMPACT_ATOMS: atom_id res chain seq x y z
N MET A 1 -1.36 4.15 11.81
CA MET A 1 -2.24 3.55 10.78
C MET A 1 -2.42 2.04 10.87
N THR A 2 -1.41 1.23 11.18
CA THR A 2 -1.59 -0.24 11.19
C THR A 2 -2.46 -0.81 12.32
N GLY A 3 -2.72 -0.05 13.39
CA GLY A 3 -3.30 -0.57 14.63
C GLY A 3 -4.76 -1.04 14.54
N ALA A 4 -5.57 -0.49 13.61
CA ALA A 4 -6.92 -0.98 13.37
C ALA A 4 -6.88 -2.32 12.62
N LEU A 5 -6.05 -2.38 11.57
CA LEU A 5 -5.86 -3.59 10.76
C LEU A 5 -5.28 -4.75 11.57
N SER A 6 -4.35 -4.48 12.50
CA SER A 6 -3.73 -5.52 13.32
C SER A 6 -4.67 -6.18 14.32
N LYS A 7 -5.84 -5.59 14.59
CA LYS A 7 -6.87 -6.13 15.49
C LYS A 7 -7.86 -7.07 14.78
N VAL A 8 -7.80 -7.13 13.45
CA VAL A 8 -8.63 -8.02 12.64
C VAL A 8 -7.76 -9.20 12.21
N ASP A 9 -8.29 -10.42 12.35
CA ASP A 9 -7.60 -11.62 11.87
C ASP A 9 -7.80 -11.78 10.36
N ILE A 10 -7.00 -11.03 9.59
CA ILE A 10 -7.02 -11.04 8.13
C ILE A 10 -6.05 -12.13 7.65
N CYS A 11 -6.57 -13.19 7.06
CA CYS A 11 -5.82 -14.32 6.52
C CYS A 11 -5.90 -14.39 5.00
N GLY A 12 -4.75 -14.44 4.33
CA GLY A 12 -4.60 -14.64 2.91
C GLY A 12 -4.35 -16.11 2.54
N VAL A 13 -3.77 -16.32 1.36
CA VAL A 13 -3.52 -17.66 0.80
C VAL A 13 -2.49 -18.42 1.64
N GLY A 14 -2.70 -19.72 1.84
CA GLY A 14 -1.79 -20.56 2.61
C GLY A 14 -1.72 -20.22 4.10
N GLY A 15 -2.70 -19.48 4.64
CA GLY A 15 -2.73 -19.07 6.05
C GLY A 15 -1.80 -17.89 6.37
N ARG A 16 -1.24 -17.20 5.36
CA ARG A 16 -0.42 -16.01 5.57
C ARG A 16 -1.32 -14.87 6.05
N SER A 17 -1.21 -14.50 7.33
CA SER A 17 -1.97 -13.36 7.89
C SER A 17 -1.35 -12.02 7.50
N LEU A 18 -2.14 -10.95 7.49
CA LEU A 18 -1.65 -9.58 7.29
C LEU A 18 -0.61 -9.20 8.35
N ASN A 19 -0.83 -9.61 9.60
CA ASN A 19 0.12 -9.39 10.68
C ASN A 19 1.47 -10.06 10.42
N ASN A 20 1.46 -11.29 9.87
CA ASN A 20 2.69 -11.98 9.46
C ASN A 20 3.34 -11.29 8.26
N ALA A 21 2.56 -10.87 7.26
CA ALA A 21 3.08 -10.16 6.09
C ALA A 21 3.74 -8.82 6.46
N TRP A 22 3.27 -8.16 7.51
CA TRP A 22 3.78 -6.87 8.01
C TRP A 22 4.68 -7.00 9.24
N ALA A 23 5.15 -8.21 9.54
CA ALA A 23 6.01 -8.51 10.67
C ALA A 23 7.43 -7.93 10.56
N GLN A 24 7.76 -7.16 9.52
CA GLN A 24 8.99 -6.37 9.41
C GLN A 24 8.70 -4.91 9.04
N GLY A 25 7.45 -4.48 9.22
CA GLY A 25 6.95 -3.21 8.74
C GLY A 25 5.86 -3.39 7.68
N PRO A 26 4.92 -2.45 7.56
CA PRO A 26 3.86 -2.55 6.59
C PRO A 26 4.41 -2.33 5.18
N LYS A 27 4.02 -3.23 4.27
CA LYS A 27 4.40 -3.19 2.87
C LYS A 27 3.16 -3.28 2.00
N THR A 28 3.09 -2.43 0.99
CA THR A 28 2.01 -2.46 0.01
C THR A 28 2.57 -2.09 -1.35
N TYR A 29 1.86 -2.49 -2.40
CA TYR A 29 2.03 -1.94 -3.72
C TYR A 29 1.03 -0.79 -3.92
N LEU A 30 1.54 0.36 -4.37
CA LEU A 30 0.81 1.62 -4.59
C LEU A 30 0.04 2.16 -3.36
N GLY A 31 0.26 1.63 -2.16
CA GLY A 31 -0.54 2.01 -1.00
C GLY A 31 -1.95 1.42 -0.96
N VAL A 32 -2.27 0.42 -1.81
CA VAL A 32 -3.65 -0.10 -1.96
C VAL A 32 -3.77 -1.61 -1.81
N ALA A 33 -2.71 -2.39 -2.06
CA ALA A 33 -2.75 -3.86 -2.00
C ALA A 33 -1.46 -4.42 -1.39
N THR A 34 -1.49 -5.66 -0.89
CA THR A 34 -0.31 -6.30 -0.29
C THR A 34 -0.16 -7.73 -0.80
N ALA A 35 1.09 -8.13 -1.08
CA ALA A 35 1.40 -9.45 -1.62
C ALA A 35 1.03 -10.57 -0.63
N GLY A 36 0.51 -11.69 -1.14
CA GLY A 36 0.04 -12.82 -0.34
C GLY A 36 -1.42 -12.70 0.14
N LEU A 37 -2.07 -11.57 -0.10
CA LEU A 37 -3.48 -11.31 0.24
C LEU A 37 -4.26 -10.88 -1.02
N PRO A 38 -4.61 -11.83 -1.92
CA PRO A 38 -5.35 -11.53 -3.14
C PRO A 38 -6.73 -10.95 -2.83
N ASN A 39 -7.22 -10.07 -3.72
CA ASN A 39 -8.52 -9.41 -3.66
C ASN A 39 -8.74 -8.54 -2.39
N LEU A 40 -7.71 -8.35 -1.57
CA LEU A 40 -7.73 -7.42 -0.44
C LEU A 40 -7.20 -6.05 -0.89
N PHE A 41 -8.07 -5.03 -0.77
CA PHE A 41 -7.68 -3.64 -0.95
C PHE A 41 -7.75 -2.88 0.38
N LEU A 42 -6.77 -2.02 0.61
CA LEU A 42 -6.62 -1.22 1.81
C LEU A 42 -6.52 0.26 1.41
N PRO A 43 -7.64 1.01 1.36
CA PRO A 43 -7.57 2.44 1.09
C PRO A 43 -6.79 3.14 2.21
N THR A 44 -6.04 4.19 1.86
CA THR A 44 -5.27 4.97 2.85
C THR A 44 -4.23 4.13 3.61
N ALA A 45 -3.68 3.06 3.03
CA ALA A 45 -2.67 2.23 3.68
C ALA A 45 -1.25 2.83 3.61
N PRO A 46 -0.31 2.34 4.45
CA PRO A 46 1.12 2.60 4.23
C PRO A 46 1.52 2.31 2.79
N GLY A 47 2.43 3.09 2.22
CA GLY A 47 2.84 3.04 0.81
C GLY A 47 2.09 4.04 -0.08
N GLY A 48 0.94 4.56 0.36
CA GLY A 48 0.22 5.64 -0.32
C GLY A 48 0.52 7.02 0.26
N VAL A 49 -0.08 8.08 -0.30
CA VAL A 49 0.05 9.45 0.22
C VAL A 49 -0.61 9.57 1.61
N ALA A 50 -1.79 8.96 1.75
CA ALA A 50 -2.55 8.92 2.99
C ALA A 50 -2.63 10.29 3.69
N VAL A 51 -2.08 10.37 4.90
CA VAL A 51 -2.11 11.50 5.83
C VAL A 51 -1.11 12.62 5.54
N ILE A 52 -0.22 12.45 4.56
CA ILE A 52 0.72 13.49 4.15
C ILE A 52 0.03 14.56 3.28
N GLY A 53 -1.01 14.17 2.53
CA GLY A 53 -1.79 15.06 1.68
C GLY A 53 -3.20 15.30 2.22
N ASN A 54 -4.07 15.83 1.36
CA ASN A 54 -5.49 15.92 1.66
C ASN A 54 -6.12 14.52 1.66
N VAL A 55 -6.43 14.00 2.85
CA VAL A 55 -6.96 12.66 3.05
C VAL A 55 -8.24 12.42 2.26
N LEU A 56 -9.12 13.42 2.10
CA LEU A 56 -10.37 13.24 1.34
C LEU A 56 -10.08 13.00 -0.14
N LEU A 57 -9.29 13.87 -0.77
CA LEU A 57 -8.93 13.73 -2.18
C LEU A 57 -8.16 12.44 -2.46
N ASN A 58 -7.24 12.07 -1.56
CA ASN A 58 -6.50 10.82 -1.68
C ASN A 58 -7.43 9.60 -1.57
N ASN A 59 -8.43 9.67 -0.71
CA ASN A 59 -9.38 8.57 -0.51
C ASN A 59 -10.37 8.44 -1.67
N GLU A 60 -10.87 9.56 -2.22
CA GLU A 60 -11.67 9.55 -3.45
C GLU A 60 -10.89 8.86 -4.57
N HIS A 61 -9.63 9.28 -4.79
CA HIS A 61 -8.77 8.64 -5.79
C HIS A 61 -8.54 7.14 -5.52
N ASN A 62 -8.24 6.74 -4.27
CA ASN A 62 -8.06 5.33 -3.93
C ASN A 62 -9.34 4.52 -4.19
N VAL A 63 -10.51 5.03 -3.81
CA VAL A 63 -11.79 4.35 -4.01
C VAL A 63 -12.11 4.21 -5.50
N GLU A 64 -11.91 5.26 -6.29
CA GLU A 64 -12.08 5.20 -7.75
C GLU A 64 -11.13 4.19 -8.38
N TRP A 65 -9.84 4.25 -8.06
CA TRP A 65 -8.83 3.35 -8.61
C TRP A 65 -9.09 1.88 -8.24
N ILE A 66 -9.46 1.61 -6.98
CA ILE A 66 -9.82 0.26 -6.52
C ILE A 66 -11.08 -0.24 -7.24
N SER A 67 -12.08 0.63 -7.42
CA SER A 67 -13.30 0.27 -8.15
C SER A 67 -13.00 -0.09 -9.60
N ASP A 68 -12.12 0.67 -10.26
CA ASP A 68 -11.67 0.39 -11.63
C ASP A 68 -10.87 -0.92 -11.72
N ALA A 69 -10.06 -1.25 -10.69
CA ALA A 69 -9.33 -2.52 -10.62
C ALA A 69 -10.29 -3.72 -10.51
N ILE A 70 -11.32 -3.59 -9.67
CA ILE A 70 -12.38 -4.60 -9.55
C ILE A 70 -13.12 -4.75 -10.89
N ALA A 71 -13.59 -3.64 -11.48
CA ALA A 71 -14.30 -3.66 -12.75
C ALA A 71 -13.43 -4.23 -13.90
N TYR A 72 -12.11 -4.00 -13.87
CA TYR A 72 -11.18 -4.63 -14.79
C TYR A 72 -11.19 -6.16 -14.65
N THR A 73 -11.09 -6.69 -13.43
CA THR A 73 -11.11 -8.14 -13.21
C THR A 73 -12.43 -8.77 -13.67
N GLU A 74 -13.57 -8.12 -13.37
CA GLU A 74 -14.89 -8.57 -13.82
C GLU A 74 -15.00 -8.59 -15.35
N ARG A 75 -14.60 -7.51 -16.03
CA ARG A 75 -14.66 -7.39 -17.50
C ARG A 75 -13.74 -8.39 -18.21
N THR A 76 -12.63 -8.75 -17.58
CA THR A 76 -11.64 -9.68 -18.15
C THR A 76 -11.85 -11.14 -17.71
N GLY A 77 -12.90 -11.41 -16.92
CA GLY A 77 -13.23 -12.75 -16.42
C GLY A 77 -12.21 -13.28 -15.40
N LYS A 78 -11.43 -12.40 -14.77
CA LYS A 78 -10.44 -12.75 -13.75
C LYS A 78 -11.10 -12.82 -12.39
N GLN A 79 -10.73 -13.81 -11.59
CA GLN A 79 -11.27 -14.01 -10.24
C GLN A 79 -10.29 -13.58 -9.14
N ARG A 80 -9.06 -13.25 -9.54
CA ARG A 80 -7.96 -12.90 -8.63
C ARG A 80 -7.25 -11.67 -9.17
N ILE A 81 -6.91 -10.77 -8.26
CA ILE A 81 -5.92 -9.71 -8.46
C ILE A 81 -5.07 -9.62 -7.19
N GLU A 82 -3.75 -9.62 -7.35
CA GLU A 82 -2.82 -9.67 -6.22
C GLU A 82 -1.55 -8.91 -6.56
N ALA A 83 -1.06 -8.11 -5.61
CA ALA A 83 0.20 -7.40 -5.78
C ALA A 83 1.38 -8.39 -5.87
N ASP A 84 2.26 -8.17 -6.83
CA ASP A 84 3.50 -8.94 -6.94
C ASP A 84 4.46 -8.52 -5.82
N GLU A 85 5.13 -9.49 -5.20
CA GLU A 85 6.03 -9.24 -4.07
C GLU A 85 7.22 -8.33 -4.47
N ASP A 86 7.77 -8.54 -5.67
CA ASP A 86 8.86 -7.71 -6.22
C ASP A 86 8.40 -6.27 -6.52
N ALA A 87 7.17 -6.10 -7.05
CA ALA A 87 6.61 -4.78 -7.33
C ALA A 87 6.33 -4.00 -6.04
N GLN A 88 5.79 -4.69 -5.03
CA GLN A 88 5.60 -4.17 -3.68
C GLN A 88 6.93 -3.73 -3.06
N ASP A 89 7.95 -4.59 -3.07
CA ASP A 89 9.24 -4.30 -2.43
C ASP A 89 9.97 -3.15 -3.14
N LYS A 90 9.92 -3.11 -4.47
CA LYS A 90 10.42 -1.96 -5.25
C LYS A 90 9.68 -0.68 -4.90
N TRP A 91 8.35 -0.72 -4.83
CA TRP A 91 7.54 0.44 -4.45
C TRP A 91 7.89 0.95 -3.05
N MET A 92 8.01 0.06 -2.07
CA MET A 92 8.35 0.44 -0.70
C MET A 92 9.78 0.98 -0.60
N THR A 93 10.71 0.47 -1.41
CA THR A 93 12.07 1.01 -1.54
C THR A 93 12.05 2.44 -2.09
N ASP A 94 11.27 2.70 -3.15
CA ASP A 94 11.10 4.04 -3.69
C ASP A 94 10.54 5.01 -2.63
N VAL A 95 9.50 4.58 -1.90
CA VAL A 95 8.87 5.36 -0.83
C VAL A 95 9.87 5.70 0.29
N ALA A 96 10.64 4.72 0.75
CA ALA A 96 11.67 4.93 1.76
C ALA A 96 12.75 5.91 1.25
N GLY A 97 13.25 5.71 0.03
CA GLY A 97 14.27 6.56 -0.58
C GLY A 97 13.82 8.01 -0.85
N MET A 98 12.51 8.26 -1.00
CA MET A 98 11.98 9.63 -1.00
C MET A 98 12.12 10.27 0.38
N ALA A 99 11.77 9.55 1.44
CA ALA A 99 11.81 10.06 2.80
C ALA A 99 13.23 10.37 3.31
N GLU A 100 14.23 9.59 2.89
CA GLU A 100 15.65 9.81 3.20
C GLU A 100 16.17 11.18 2.74
N LYS A 101 15.53 11.78 1.73
CA LYS A 101 15.91 13.09 1.18
C LYS A 101 15.21 14.26 1.90
N THR A 102 14.58 14.01 3.04
CA THR A 102 13.77 14.98 3.76
C THR A 102 14.07 14.98 5.26
N LEU A 103 13.49 15.94 5.98
CA LEU A 103 13.58 16.02 7.44
C LEU A 103 12.58 15.10 8.17
N PHE A 104 11.70 14.38 7.47
CA PHE A 104 10.70 13.52 8.12
C PHE A 104 11.33 12.43 9.01
N GLN A 105 12.57 12.03 8.73
CA GLN A 105 13.29 11.02 9.49
C GLN A 105 14.04 11.58 10.71
N THR A 106 14.18 12.90 10.85
CA THR A 106 15.00 13.52 11.91
C THR A 106 14.25 13.76 13.22
N ALA A 107 12.93 13.58 13.23
CA ALA A 107 12.09 13.80 14.40
C ALA A 107 11.31 12.54 14.80
N ASP A 108 11.21 12.29 16.10
CA ASP A 108 10.34 11.26 16.64
C ASP A 108 8.88 11.62 16.39
N SER A 109 8.24 10.85 15.51
CA SER A 109 6.85 11.06 15.14
C SER A 109 6.12 9.72 15.03
N TRP A 110 4.79 9.80 15.12
CA TRP A 110 3.93 8.65 14.87
C TRP A 110 4.01 8.16 13.41
N TYR A 111 4.47 9.00 12.46
CA TYR A 111 4.72 8.60 11.08
C TYR A 111 5.80 7.53 10.98
N LEU A 112 6.82 7.64 11.83
CA LEU A 112 7.89 6.65 11.93
C LEU A 112 7.51 5.47 12.83
N GLY A 113 6.36 5.51 13.52
CA GLY A 113 6.02 4.51 14.55
C GLY A 113 6.76 4.70 15.88
N ALA A 114 7.47 5.83 16.07
CA ALA A 114 8.22 6.14 17.29
C ALA A 114 7.36 6.22 18.56
N ASN A 115 6.04 6.37 18.39
CA ASN A 115 5.07 6.44 19.49
C ASN A 115 4.68 5.08 20.09
N ILE A 116 5.12 3.96 19.51
CA ILE A 116 4.81 2.60 19.98
C ILE A 116 6.12 1.87 20.29
N PRO A 117 6.41 1.55 21.58
CA PRO A 117 7.59 0.77 21.95
C PRO A 117 7.66 -0.57 21.20
N GLY A 118 8.84 -0.91 20.68
CA GLY A 118 9.07 -2.15 19.94
C GLY A 118 8.56 -2.16 18.50
N LYS A 119 7.93 -1.07 18.02
CA LYS A 119 7.51 -0.95 16.62
C LYS A 119 8.66 -0.51 15.72
N TRP A 120 8.64 -0.99 14.48
CA TRP A 120 9.54 -0.57 13.40
C TRP A 120 9.60 0.95 13.28
N ARG A 121 10.81 1.48 13.09
CA ARG A 121 11.08 2.91 12.87
C ARG A 121 11.26 3.22 11.39
N THR A 122 10.18 3.20 10.63
CA THR A 122 10.22 3.37 9.17
C THR A 122 9.18 4.37 8.71
N PHE A 123 9.59 5.29 7.84
CA PHE A 123 8.67 6.17 7.16
C PHE A 123 8.03 5.45 5.98
N THR A 124 6.71 5.33 5.98
CA THR A 124 5.98 4.48 5.03
C THR A 124 4.96 5.26 4.19
N PHE A 125 5.15 6.56 3.99
CA PHE A 125 4.22 7.38 3.21
C PHE A 125 4.84 7.86 1.91
N TYR A 126 4.05 7.86 0.84
CA TYR A 126 4.46 8.47 -0.40
C TYR A 126 4.46 9.99 -0.25
N ILE A 127 5.63 10.62 -0.36
CA ILE A 127 5.81 12.08 -0.24
C ILE A 127 6.23 12.74 -1.56
N GLY A 128 6.39 11.96 -2.62
CA GLY A 128 6.74 12.46 -3.94
C GLY A 128 5.57 13.16 -4.64
N SER A 129 5.87 13.83 -5.75
CA SER A 129 4.86 14.19 -6.74
C SER A 129 4.47 12.97 -7.58
N GLY A 130 3.33 13.04 -8.27
CA GLY A 130 2.95 12.05 -9.29
C GLY A 130 2.37 10.73 -8.78
N TYR A 131 1.96 10.62 -7.51
CA TYR A 131 1.29 9.41 -7.00
C TYR A 131 0.10 8.98 -7.88
N ILE A 132 -0.81 9.93 -8.15
CA ILE A 132 -1.98 9.72 -9.00
C ILE A 132 -1.56 9.28 -10.40
N SER A 133 -0.59 9.96 -11.02
CA SER A 133 -0.08 9.59 -12.35
C SER A 133 0.45 8.16 -12.36
N ARG A 134 1.23 7.75 -11.35
CA ARG A 134 1.75 6.36 -11.26
C ARG A 134 0.62 5.34 -11.13
N CYS A 135 -0.42 5.65 -10.34
CA CYS A 135 -1.59 4.78 -10.21
C CYS A 135 -2.37 4.70 -11.54
N THR A 136 -2.59 5.84 -12.20
CA THR A 136 -3.24 5.92 -13.52
C THR A 136 -2.46 5.14 -14.57
N ASP A 137 -1.12 5.27 -14.61
CA ASP A 137 -0.26 4.56 -15.55
C ASP A 137 -0.36 3.04 -15.33
N VAL A 138 -0.42 2.58 -14.07
CA VAL A 138 -0.63 1.16 -13.77
C VAL A 138 -2.00 0.70 -14.29
N ALA A 139 -3.08 1.43 -14.00
CA ALA A 139 -4.41 1.04 -14.49
C ALA A 139 -4.50 1.03 -16.03
N ALA A 140 -3.93 2.04 -16.69
CA ALA A 140 -3.95 2.19 -18.15
C ALA A 140 -3.16 1.08 -18.88
N ASN A 141 -2.16 0.48 -18.23
CA ASN A 141 -1.31 -0.54 -18.81
C ASN A 141 -1.67 -1.97 -18.36
N GLY A 142 -2.90 -2.19 -17.88
CA GLY A 142 -3.38 -3.52 -17.52
C GLY A 142 -2.86 -4.03 -16.17
N TYR A 143 -2.67 -3.11 -15.22
CA TYR A 143 -2.25 -3.39 -13.84
C TYR A 143 -0.90 -4.12 -13.71
N PRO A 144 0.20 -3.63 -14.34
CA PRO A 144 1.52 -4.18 -14.09
C PRO A 144 1.88 -4.10 -12.61
N GLY A 145 2.61 -5.10 -12.10
CA GLY A 145 2.86 -5.26 -10.66
C GLY A 145 1.70 -5.93 -9.92
N PHE A 146 0.68 -6.37 -10.64
CA PHE A 146 -0.34 -7.29 -10.15
C PHE A 146 -0.37 -8.57 -10.99
N THR A 147 -0.52 -9.71 -10.33
CA THR A 147 -0.94 -10.97 -10.95
C THR A 147 -2.47 -11.07 -10.95
N HIS A 148 -3.03 -11.50 -12.09
CA HIS A 148 -4.46 -11.69 -12.28
C HIS A 148 -4.76 -12.94 -13.13
N PRO A 149 -4.56 -14.15 -12.58
CA PRO A 149 -4.76 -15.41 -13.32
C PRO A 149 -6.22 -15.62 -13.74
#